data_AF-A0A7S8E602-F1
#
_entry.id   AF-A0A7S8E602-F1
#
_cell.length_a   1.000
_cell.length_b   1.000
_cell.length_c   1.000
_cell.angle_alpha   90.00
_cell.angle_beta   90.00
_cell.angle_gamma   90.00
#
_symmetry.space_group_name_H-M   'P 1'
#
loop_
_entity.id
_entity.type
_entity.pdbx_description
1 polymer ?
#
loop_
_entity_poly.entity_id
_entity_poly.type
_entity_poly.pdbx_seq_one_letter_code
_entity_poly.pdbx_strand_id
1 'polypeptide(L)' 'MASNRQRIIDYHISRLSDKRTEVRLETIQELVLMNATEALEALHHVYETDIDETVKRAAQRAGRVLYQHKVANNSTNNS' A
#
# COMPACT_ATOMS: atom_id res chain seq x y z
N MET A 1 4.29 -21.81 -2.83
CA MET A 1 3.36 -21.13 -3.76
C MET A 1 2.72 -19.97 -3.01
N ALA A 2 2.79 -18.74 -3.53
CA ALA A 2 2.12 -17.59 -2.91
C ALA A 2 0.61 -17.81 -2.87
N SER A 3 -0.05 -17.37 -1.80
CA SER A 3 -1.51 -17.44 -1.68
C SER A 3 -2.16 -16.55 -2.74
N ASN A 4 -3.43 -16.82 -3.08
CA ASN A 4 -4.16 -15.98 -4.03
C ASN A 4 -4.23 -14.51 -3.57
N ARG A 5 -4.36 -14.27 -2.25
CA ARG A 5 -4.30 -12.91 -1.69
C ARG A 5 -2.96 -12.24 -1.95
N GLN A 6 -1.86 -12.94 -1.72
CA GLN A 6 -0.52 -12.39 -1.93
C GLN A 6 -0.31 -11.98 -3.40
N ARG A 7 -0.74 -12.83 -4.35
CA ARG A 7 -0.65 -12.51 -5.79
C ARG A 7 -1.43 -11.26 -6.17
N ILE A 8 -2.60 -11.05 -5.58
CA ILE A 8 -3.40 -9.83 -5.83
C ILE A 8 -2.66 -8.61 -5.27
N ILE A 9 -2.11 -8.70 -4.07
CA ILE A 9 -1.31 -7.61 -3.48
C ILE A 9 -0.09 -7.28 -4.34
N ASP A 10 0.65 -8.30 -4.77
CA ASP A 10 1.84 -8.12 -5.62
C ASP A 10 1.48 -7.45 -6.95
N TYR A 11 0.33 -7.82 -7.52
CA TYR A 11 -0.22 -7.17 -8.72
C TYR A 11 -0.49 -5.68 -8.48
N HIS A 12 -1.16 -5.31 -7.39
CA HIS A 12 -1.37 -3.89 -7.06
C HIS A 12 -0.04 -3.17 -6.77
N ILE A 13 0.90 -3.77 -6.03
CA ILE A 13 2.22 -3.17 -5.80
C ILE A 13 2.92 -2.84 -7.12
N SER A 14 2.85 -3.73 -8.12
CA SER A 14 3.46 -3.46 -9.44
C SER A 14 2.86 -2.23 -10.14
N ARG A 15 1.56 -1.96 -9.94
CA ARG A 15 0.84 -0.82 -10.54
C ARG A 15 1.19 0.52 -9.92
N LEU A 16 1.86 0.55 -8.77
CA LEU A 16 2.41 1.79 -8.20
C LEU A 16 3.47 2.46 -9.11
N SER A 17 3.93 1.77 -10.16
CA SER A 17 4.82 2.32 -11.18
C SER A 17 4.13 2.69 -12.50
N ASP A 18 2.79 2.62 -12.59
CA ASP A 18 2.07 2.97 -13.81
C ASP A 18 2.32 4.44 -14.19
N LYS A 19 2.48 4.69 -15.49
CA LYS A 19 2.76 6.02 -16.04
C LYS A 19 1.61 7.01 -15.74
N ARG A 20 0.39 6.50 -15.59
CA ARG A 20 -0.80 7.28 -15.29
C ARG A 20 -0.91 7.57 -13.81
N THR A 21 -1.01 8.84 -13.44
CA THR A 21 -1.20 9.28 -12.05
C THR A 21 -2.47 8.67 -11.46
N GLU A 22 -3.56 8.63 -12.25
CA GLU A 22 -4.86 8.10 -11.80
C GLU A 22 -4.74 6.64 -11.33
N VAL A 23 -4.00 5.81 -12.08
CA VAL A 23 -3.80 4.40 -11.73
C VAL A 23 -3.03 4.25 -10.42
N ARG A 24 -2.00 5.06 -10.20
CA ARG A 24 -1.22 5.00 -8.96
C ARG A 24 -2.09 5.38 -7.76
N LEU A 25 -2.93 6.42 -7.91
CA LEU A 25 -3.88 6.83 -6.87
C LEU A 25 -4.92 5.75 -6.56
N GLU A 26 -5.55 5.17 -7.59
CA GLU A 26 -6.51 4.06 -7.44
C GLU A 26 -5.86 2.87 -6.73
N THR A 27 -4.66 2.50 -7.17
CA THR A 27 -3.89 1.39 -6.61
C THR A 27 -3.60 1.59 -5.11
N ILE A 28 -3.20 2.80 -4.71
CA ILE A 28 -2.98 3.14 -3.30
C ILE A 28 -4.27 2.95 -2.49
N GLN A 29 -5.41 3.37 -3.02
CA GLN A 29 -6.70 3.21 -2.36
C GLN A 29 -7.11 1.73 -2.25
N GLU A 30 -6.92 0.94 -3.31
CA GLU A 30 -7.20 -0.51 -3.31
C GLU A 30 -6.37 -1.25 -2.26
N LEU A 31 -5.09 -0.93 -2.12
CA LEU A 31 -4.21 -1.51 -1.11
C LEU A 31 -4.70 -1.23 0.33
N VAL A 32 -5.24 -0.04 0.57
CA VAL A 32 -5.88 0.31 1.86
C VAL A 32 -7.13 -0.53 2.10
N LEU A 33 -8.03 -0.62 1.11
CA LEU A 33 -9.27 -1.40 1.21
C LEU A 33 -9.01 -2.89 1.48
N MET A 34 -7.89 -3.42 0.99
CA MET A 34 -7.47 -4.81 1.22
C MET A 34 -6.76 -5.06 2.55
N ASN A 35 -6.53 -4.02 3.35
CA ASN A 35 -5.66 -4.07 4.53
C ASN A 35 -4.28 -4.69 4.21
N ALA A 36 -3.69 -4.32 3.06
CA ALA A 36 -2.45 -4.89 2.55
C ALA A 36 -1.22 -4.35 3.30
N THR A 37 -1.06 -4.71 4.58
CA THR A 37 0.07 -4.27 5.42
C THR A 37 1.44 -4.67 4.86
N GLU A 38 1.49 -5.65 3.96
CA GLU A 38 2.66 -6.09 3.20
C GLU A 38 3.15 -5.02 2.21
N ALA A 39 2.30 -4.07 1.81
CA ALA A 39 2.65 -3.00 0.86
C ALA A 39 3.32 -1.77 1.50
N LEU A 40 3.57 -1.78 2.82
CA LEU A 40 4.10 -0.62 3.54
C LEU A 40 5.42 -0.10 2.96
N GLU A 41 6.36 -0.99 2.63
CA GLU A 41 7.64 -0.63 2.01
C GLU A 41 7.44 -0.01 0.62
N ALA A 42 6.53 -0.56 -0.18
CA ALA A 42 6.24 -0.04 -1.51
C ALA A 42 5.60 1.36 -1.45
N LEU A 43 4.67 1.59 -0.50
CA LEU A 43 4.06 2.89 -0.28
C LEU A 43 5.08 3.92 0.23
N HIS A 44 6.03 3.50 1.07
CA HIS A 44 7.12 4.37 1.50
C HIS A 44 7.98 4.82 0.30
N HIS A 45 8.36 3.88 -0.57
CA HIS A 45 9.10 4.20 -1.78
C HIS A 45 8.35 5.20 -2.68
N VAL A 46 7.04 5.02 -2.88
CA VAL A 46 6.21 5.97 -3.65
C VAL A 46 6.22 7.37 -3.01
N TYR A 47 6.12 7.46 -1.68
CA TYR A 47 6.19 8.75 -0.99
C TYR A 47 7.53 9.46 -1.22
N GLU A 48 8.64 8.73 -1.24
CA GLU A 48 9.97 9.31 -1.45
C GLU A 48 10.22 9.72 -2.91
N THR A 49 9.73 8.94 -3.87
CA THR A 49 10.20 9.03 -5.27
C THR A 49 9.17 9.50 -6.29
N ASP A 50 7.86 9.47 -6.00
CA ASP A 50 6.86 9.84 -7.01
C ASP A 50 6.99 11.32 -7.39
N ILE A 51 6.85 11.61 -8.68
CA ILE A 51 6.92 12.98 -9.19
C ILE A 51 5.66 13.79 -8.85
N ASP A 52 4.53 13.11 -8.65
CA ASP A 52 3.25 13.74 -8.35
C ASP A 52 3.04 13.87 -6.84
N GLU A 53 2.98 15.11 -6.37
CA GLU A 53 2.78 15.43 -4.95
C GLU A 53 1.45 14.91 -4.40
N THR A 54 0.42 14.75 -5.25
CA THR A 54 -0.86 14.15 -4.84
C THR A 54 -0.68 12.67 -4.54
N VAL A 55 0.10 11.95 -5.37
CA VAL A 55 0.41 10.54 -5.18
C VAL A 55 1.26 10.34 -3.92
N LYS A 56 2.28 11.18 -3.70
CA LYS A 56 3.07 11.14 -2.45
C LYS A 56 2.20 11.29 -1.22
N ARG A 57 1.30 12.28 -1.20
CA ARG A 57 0.39 12.52 -0.08
C ARG A 57 -0.59 11.36 0.11
N ALA A 58 -1.05 10.73 -0.97
CA ALA A 58 -1.89 9.54 -0.90
C ALA A 58 -1.14 8.36 -0.29
N ALA A 59 0.09 8.09 -0.75
CA ALA A 59 0.94 7.02 -0.23
C ALA A 59 1.26 7.21 1.25
N GLN A 60 1.57 8.46 1.67
CA GLN A 60 1.82 8.79 3.06
C GLN A 60 0.60 8.52 3.96
N ARG A 61 -0.61 8.88 3.50
CA ARG A 61 -1.87 8.61 4.23
C ARG A 61 -2.13 7.10 4.32
N ALA A 62 -2.02 6.38 3.21
CA ALA A 62 -2.21 4.94 3.14
C ALA A 62 -1.23 4.19 4.05
N GLY A 63 0.05 4.59 4.04
CA GLY A 63 1.08 4.03 4.90
C GLY A 63 0.73 4.15 6.39
N ARG A 64 0.23 5.31 6.84
CA ARG A 64 -0.22 5.48 8.23
C ARG A 64 -1.38 4.54 8.59
N VAL A 65 -2.39 4.43 7.73
CA VAL A 65 -3.55 3.55 7.96
C VAL A 65 -3.12 2.09 8.05
N LEU A 66 -2.31 1.62 7.09
CA LEU A 66 -1.85 0.23 7.07
C LEU A 66 -0.90 -0.09 8.22
N TYR A 67 -0.09 0.87 8.67
CA TYR A 67 0.76 0.68 9.84
C TYR A 67 -0.08 0.51 11.11
N GLN A 68 -1.14 1.31 11.28
CA GLN A 68 -2.08 1.15 12.39
C GLN A 68 -2.73 -0.24 12.39
N HIS A 69 -3.16 -0.74 11.22
CA HIS A 69 -3.69 -2.09 11.09
C HIS A 69 -2.65 -3.17 11.44
N LYS A 70 -1.40 -3.01 11.01
CA LYS A 70 -0.30 -3.93 11.33
C LYS A 70 -0.05 -4.00 12.84
N VAL A 71 -0.01 -2.84 13.51
CA VAL A 71 0.19 -2.76 14.97
C VAL A 71 -0.99 -3.38 15.71
N ALA A 72 -2.23 -3.04 15.34
CA ALA A 72 -3.43 -3.58 15.98
C ALA A 72 -3.48 -5.12 15.89
N ASN A 73 -3.21 -5.68 14.72
CA ASN A 73 -3.19 -7.13 14.51
C ASN A 73 -2.09 -7.83 15.33
N ASN A 74 -0.93 -7.20 15.48
CA ASN A 74 0.16 -7.74 16.30
C ASN A 74 -0.17 -7.73 17.80
N SER A 75 -0.94 -6.74 18.27
CA SER A 75 -1.39 -6.68 19.66
C SER A 75 -2.40 -7.78 19.99
N THR A 76 -3.27 -8.17 19.05
CA THR A 76 -4.25 -9.25 19.27
C THR A 76 -3.62 -10.65 19.30
N ASN A 77 -2.49 -10.86 18.62
CA ASN A 77 -1.83 -12.17 18.54
C ASN A 77 -0.90 -12.48 19.74
N ASN A 78 -0.71 -11.53 20.65
CA ASN A 78 0.14 -11.65 21.84
C ASN A 78 -0.66 -11.71 23.16
N SER A 79 -1.97 -11.98 23.10
CA SER A 79 -2.86 -12.13 24.27
C SER A 79 -3.36 -13.56 24.42
#